data_AF-A0A955IYD0-F1
#
_entry.id   AF-A0A955IYD0-F1
#
_cell.length_a   1.000
_cell.length_b   1.000
_cell.length_c   1.000
_cell.angle_alpha   90.00
_cell.angle_beta   90.00
_cell.angle_gamma   90.00
#
_symmetry.space_group_name_H-M   'P 1'
#
loop_
_entity.id
_entity.type
_entity.pdbx_description
1 polymer ?
#
loop_
_entity_poly.entity_id
_entity_poly.type
_entity_poly.pdbx_seq_one_letter_code
_entity_poly.pdbx_strand_id
1 'polypeptide(L)'
;MTSNPTSRTSPLRLAPIDPEEYDALADLFLGDNALAPERAPAPEADLLEPEIAVVVDDEFFEDEALIDLPCPPERASMVEPKPMVIEAETGSLDEPGSSETGGWSEPDAESTDEMPIQVLGRIDPEPAWDDEIVAVPEAAKRPMIEVVLLGHLPVRATLWVRQYACSVARETGETVALIRAASGSTAVDLIDGEHAPKTKPAVSIRHALEKAAHLADRVILRVDESAEPDLLERSEIDQLTILTGADETAVVASYRLIKT
;
A
#
# COMPACT_ATOMS: atom_id res chain seq x y z
N MET A 1 -29.60 -28.24 -26.40
CA MET A 1 -28.49 -29.14 -25.99
C MET A 1 -27.21 -28.54 -26.54
N THR A 2 -26.61 -27.62 -25.81
CA THR A 2 -25.37 -26.92 -26.17
C THR A 2 -24.29 -27.37 -25.18
N SER A 3 -23.30 -28.08 -25.71
CA SER A 3 -22.21 -28.68 -24.95
C SER A 3 -21.19 -27.61 -24.56
N ASN A 4 -20.86 -27.52 -23.27
CA ASN A 4 -19.88 -26.60 -22.72
C ASN A 4 -18.47 -27.22 -22.80
N PRO A 5 -17.46 -26.57 -23.41
CA PRO A 5 -16.09 -27.10 -23.44
C PRO A 5 -15.35 -26.80 -22.14
N THR A 6 -15.20 -27.81 -21.28
CA THR A 6 -14.27 -27.80 -20.13
C THR A 6 -12.82 -27.75 -20.61
N SER A 7 -12.19 -26.59 -20.51
CA SER A 7 -10.73 -26.44 -20.64
C SER A 7 -10.05 -27.11 -19.45
N ARG A 8 -9.27 -28.16 -19.73
CA ARG A 8 -8.41 -28.83 -18.75
C ARG A 8 -7.10 -28.06 -18.62
N THR A 9 -6.93 -27.33 -17.52
CA THR A 9 -5.64 -26.74 -17.14
C THR A 9 -4.75 -27.86 -16.62
N SER A 10 -3.69 -28.20 -17.36
CA SER A 10 -2.69 -29.15 -16.89
C SER A 10 -1.93 -28.55 -15.70
N PRO A 11 -1.73 -29.29 -14.59
CA PRO A 11 -0.97 -28.79 -13.46
C PRO A 11 0.50 -28.63 -13.85
N LEU A 12 1.04 -27.42 -13.66
CA LEU A 12 2.46 -27.14 -13.80
C LEU A 12 3.21 -27.96 -12.74
N ARG A 13 3.99 -28.95 -13.18
CA ARG A 13 4.93 -29.65 -12.30
C ARG A 13 6.20 -28.83 -12.21
N LEU A 14 6.45 -28.25 -11.04
CA LEU A 14 7.75 -27.71 -10.69
C LEU A 14 8.74 -28.87 -10.52
N ALA A 15 9.90 -28.77 -11.15
CA ALA A 15 10.98 -29.72 -10.95
C ALA A 15 11.52 -29.56 -9.51
N PRO A 16 11.84 -30.66 -8.80
CA PRO A 16 12.50 -30.56 -7.51
C PRO A 16 13.87 -29.90 -7.71
N ILE A 17 14.11 -28.80 -7.00
CA ILE A 17 15.40 -28.12 -6.97
C ILE A 17 16.29 -28.85 -5.96
N ASP A 18 17.57 -29.00 -6.29
CA ASP A 18 18.55 -29.72 -5.48
C ASP A 18 18.91 -28.90 -4.23
N PRO A 19 18.86 -29.47 -3.01
CA PRO A 19 19.28 -28.79 -1.77
C PRO A 19 20.70 -28.22 -1.81
N GLU A 20 21.61 -28.80 -2.60
CA GLU A 20 22.99 -28.30 -2.72
C GLU A 20 23.08 -26.97 -3.50
N GLU A 21 22.13 -26.69 -4.42
CA GLU A 21 22.08 -25.39 -5.11
C GLU A 21 21.62 -24.26 -4.16
N TYR A 22 20.82 -24.59 -3.15
CA TYR A 22 20.38 -23.61 -2.15
C TYR A 22 21.51 -23.13 -1.24
N ASP A 23 22.39 -24.03 -0.82
CA ASP A 23 23.51 -23.71 0.08
C ASP A 23 24.53 -22.80 -0.63
N ALA A 24 24.79 -23.05 -1.91
CA ALA A 24 25.67 -22.21 -2.73
C ALA A 24 25.12 -20.79 -2.95
N LEU A 25 23.80 -20.63 -3.03
CA LEU A 25 23.16 -19.31 -3.13
C LEU A 25 23.15 -18.59 -1.78
N ALA A 26 22.97 -19.30 -0.67
CA ALA A 26 23.03 -18.72 0.66
C ALA A 26 24.42 -18.13 0.95
N ASP A 27 25.49 -18.85 0.61
CA ASP A 27 26.87 -18.36 0.78
C ASP A 27 27.16 -17.13 -0.10
N LEU A 28 26.57 -17.04 -1.30
CA LEU A 28 26.77 -15.90 -2.21
C LEU A 28 26.11 -14.61 -1.71
N PHE A 29 24.97 -14.70 -1.02
CA PHE A 29 24.23 -13.53 -0.53
C PHE A 29 24.49 -13.18 0.93
N LEU A 30 24.92 -14.13 1.76
CA LEU A 30 25.16 -13.92 3.19
C LEU A 30 26.66 -13.91 3.56
N GLY A 31 27.54 -14.31 2.65
CA GLY A 31 28.97 -14.55 2.93
C GLY A 31 29.86 -13.32 2.99
N ASP A 32 29.52 -12.19 2.35
CA ASP A 32 30.41 -11.03 2.28
C ASP A 32 29.83 -9.79 2.99
N ASN A 33 29.97 -9.78 4.31
CA ASN A 33 29.71 -8.62 5.17
C ASN A 33 30.83 -7.55 5.10
N ALA A 34 31.72 -7.65 4.10
CA ALA A 34 32.91 -6.80 3.95
C ALA A 34 32.61 -5.38 3.44
N LEU A 35 31.37 -5.07 3.10
CA LEU A 35 30.93 -3.74 2.61
C LEU A 35 29.97 -3.01 3.56
N ALA A 36 29.75 -3.52 4.77
CA ALA A 36 29.02 -2.74 5.77
C ALA A 36 29.85 -1.48 6.11
N PRO A 37 29.33 -0.25 5.92
CA PRO A 37 30.05 0.96 6.27
C PRO A 37 30.43 0.92 7.75
N GLU A 38 31.70 1.23 8.07
CA GLU A 38 32.18 1.34 9.44
C GLU A 38 31.19 2.20 10.23
N ARG A 39 30.63 1.60 11.29
CA ARG A 39 29.69 2.26 12.19
C ARG A 39 30.38 3.48 12.78
N ALA A 40 29.99 4.68 12.33
CA ALA A 40 30.52 5.93 12.85
C ALA A 40 30.39 5.96 14.39
N PRO A 41 31.43 6.41 15.11
CA PRO A 41 31.37 6.52 16.56
C PRO A 41 30.19 7.42 16.95
N ALA A 42 29.36 6.92 17.86
CA ALA A 42 28.21 7.65 18.36
C ALA A 42 28.68 8.97 18.98
N PRO A 43 28.08 10.13 18.61
CA PRO A 43 28.37 11.39 19.30
C PRO A 43 27.99 11.24 20.77
N GLU A 44 28.91 11.61 21.66
CA GLU A 44 28.67 11.67 23.10
C GLU A 44 27.48 12.61 23.36
N ALA A 45 26.35 12.03 23.77
CA ALA A 45 25.13 12.77 24.07
C ALA A 45 25.33 13.50 25.41
N ASP A 46 25.54 14.81 25.32
CA ASP A 46 25.40 15.72 26.46
C ASP A 46 23.94 15.68 26.93
N LEU A 47 23.75 15.28 28.19
CA LEU A 47 22.47 15.13 28.86
C LEU A 47 21.88 16.51 29.18
N LEU A 48 21.14 17.08 28.25
CA LEU A 48 20.17 18.14 28.54
C LEU A 48 18.78 17.55 28.39
N GLU A 49 18.06 17.48 29.52
CA GLU A 49 16.67 17.03 29.57
C GLU A 49 15.78 17.97 28.74
N PRO A 50 15.08 17.49 27.70
CA PRO A 50 14.06 18.30 27.05
C PRO A 50 12.76 18.21 27.84
N GLU A 51 12.25 19.36 28.30
CA GLU A 51 10.83 19.53 28.62
C GLU A 51 10.03 19.36 27.32
N ILE A 52 9.43 18.18 27.14
CA ILE A 52 8.58 17.88 25.99
C ILE A 52 7.22 18.56 26.20
N ALA A 53 7.05 19.75 25.64
CA ALA A 53 5.73 20.27 25.30
C ALA A 53 5.28 19.60 24.00
N VAL A 54 4.31 18.68 24.09
CA VAL A 54 3.69 18.05 22.92
C VAL A 54 2.79 19.09 22.26
N VAL A 55 3.33 19.79 21.26
CA VAL A 55 2.54 20.46 20.23
C VAL A 55 2.48 19.48 19.06
N VAL A 56 1.29 18.97 18.78
CA VAL A 56 1.03 18.15 17.60
C VAL A 56 0.81 19.13 16.45
N ASP A 57 1.89 19.48 15.75
CA ASP A 57 1.79 20.14 14.46
C ASP A 57 1.42 19.07 13.40
N ASP A 58 0.16 19.13 12.95
CA ASP A 58 -0.48 18.22 11.99
C ASP A 58 -0.17 18.59 10.52
N GLU A 59 0.95 19.27 10.25
CA GLU A 59 1.26 19.85 8.94
C GLU A 59 2.64 19.47 8.40
N PHE A 60 3.01 18.18 8.48
CA PHE A 60 4.21 17.70 7.78
C PHE A 60 4.06 16.27 7.25
N PHE A 61 3.18 16.09 6.27
CA PHE A 61 3.25 14.96 5.34
C PHE A 61 3.22 15.53 3.91
N GLU A 62 4.35 16.08 3.50
CA GLU A 62 4.59 16.37 2.09
C GLU A 62 4.71 15.05 1.32
N ASP A 63 3.67 14.75 0.56
CA ASP A 63 3.79 14.31 -0.83
C ASP A 63 4.73 13.10 -1.08
N GLU A 64 4.43 11.95 -0.48
CA GLU A 64 4.67 10.69 -1.20
C GLU A 64 3.69 10.70 -2.37
N ALA A 65 4.12 11.32 -3.47
CA ALA A 65 3.42 11.34 -4.74
C ALA A 65 2.93 9.92 -5.03
N LEU A 66 1.64 9.71 -4.73
CA LEU A 66 0.88 8.54 -5.06
C LEU A 66 1.01 8.44 -6.56
N ILE A 67 1.94 7.60 -7.03
CA ILE A 67 2.04 7.26 -8.43
C ILE A 67 0.71 6.59 -8.71
N ASP A 68 -0.22 7.37 -9.25
CA ASP A 68 -1.54 6.94 -9.69
C ASP A 68 -1.28 6.10 -10.93
N LEU A 69 -0.76 4.89 -10.69
CA LEU A 69 -0.59 3.90 -11.72
C LEU A 69 -2.00 3.61 -12.20
N PRO A 70 -2.36 4.04 -13.43
CA PRO A 70 -3.67 3.74 -13.96
C PRO A 70 -3.82 2.23 -13.89
N CYS A 71 -4.93 1.77 -13.32
CA CYS A 71 -5.29 0.36 -13.38
C CYS A 71 -5.19 -0.03 -14.86
N PRO A 72 -4.33 -0.99 -15.24
CA PRO A 72 -4.07 -1.25 -16.65
C PRO A 72 -5.40 -1.53 -17.34
N PRO A 73 -5.70 -0.82 -18.45
CA PRO A 73 -6.96 -1.03 -19.16
C PRO A 73 -7.07 -2.51 -19.53
N GLU A 74 -8.30 -3.00 -19.53
CA GLU A 74 -8.69 -4.36 -19.90
C GLU A 74 -7.68 -5.01 -20.85
N ARG A 75 -7.20 -6.20 -20.49
CA ARG A 75 -6.73 -7.14 -21.52
C ARG A 75 -7.93 -7.43 -22.41
N ALA A 76 -8.12 -6.57 -23.41
CA ALA A 76 -8.97 -6.82 -24.55
C ALA A 76 -8.63 -8.22 -25.04
N SER A 77 -9.67 -9.04 -25.12
CA SER A 77 -9.68 -10.37 -25.72
C SER A 77 -8.58 -10.53 -26.77
N MET A 78 -7.66 -11.44 -26.47
CA MET A 78 -6.52 -11.86 -27.27
C MET A 78 -6.94 -12.16 -28.73
N VAL A 79 -6.82 -11.16 -29.61
CA VAL A 79 -6.76 -11.37 -31.06
C VAL A 79 -5.29 -11.66 -31.37
N GLU A 80 -5.00 -12.86 -31.89
CA GLU A 80 -3.65 -13.29 -32.22
C GLU A 80 -2.97 -12.25 -33.16
N PRO A 81 -1.84 -11.66 -32.77
CA PRO A 81 -1.13 -10.72 -33.62
C PRO A 81 -0.49 -11.48 -34.78
N LYS A 82 -0.86 -11.05 -35.99
CA LYS A 82 -0.24 -11.49 -37.25
C LYS A 82 1.25 -11.15 -37.22
N PRO A 83 2.17 -12.10 -37.50
CA PRO A 83 3.60 -11.83 -37.41
C PRO A 83 4.02 -10.79 -38.45
N MET A 84 4.46 -9.64 -37.97
CA MET A 84 5.08 -8.59 -38.81
C MET A 84 6.60 -8.74 -38.66
N VAL A 85 7.26 -9.03 -39.78
CA VAL A 85 8.71 -9.07 -39.91
C VAL A 85 9.21 -7.62 -39.79
N ILE A 86 10.02 -7.33 -38.77
CA ILE A 86 10.68 -6.03 -38.61
C ILE A 86 12.17 -6.27 -38.84
N GLU A 87 12.70 -5.67 -39.92
CA GLU A 87 14.12 -5.62 -40.21
C GLU A 87 14.79 -4.62 -39.26
N ALA A 88 15.88 -5.04 -38.62
CA ALA A 88 16.63 -4.23 -37.67
C ALA A 88 17.60 -3.30 -38.40
N GLU A 89 17.31 -1.99 -38.39
CA GLU A 89 18.32 -0.97 -38.68
C GLU A 89 19.08 -0.61 -37.39
N THR A 90 20.37 -0.91 -37.37
CA THR A 90 21.31 -0.54 -36.30
C THR A 90 21.71 0.93 -36.46
N GLY A 91 21.03 1.82 -35.72
CA GLY A 91 21.40 3.23 -35.58
C GLY A 91 22.39 3.45 -34.44
N SER A 92 23.55 4.02 -34.80
CA SER A 92 24.64 4.47 -33.93
C SER A 92 24.18 5.54 -32.93
N LEU A 93 24.51 5.37 -31.65
CA LEU A 93 24.28 6.35 -30.58
C LEU A 93 25.57 7.14 -30.34
N ASP A 94 25.55 8.41 -30.75
CA ASP A 94 26.53 9.41 -30.36
C ASP A 94 26.30 9.84 -28.90
N GLU A 95 27.36 9.79 -28.09
CA GLU A 95 27.41 10.36 -26.74
C GLU A 95 27.61 11.87 -26.81
N PRO A 96 26.87 12.67 -26.02
CA PRO A 96 27.35 13.98 -25.63
C PRO A 96 27.44 14.15 -24.11
N GLY A 97 28.64 14.54 -23.67
CA GLY A 97 28.77 15.86 -23.06
C GLY A 97 28.71 15.94 -21.54
N SER A 98 29.87 15.78 -20.92
CA SER A 98 30.22 16.28 -19.59
C SER A 98 30.01 17.79 -19.44
N SER A 99 29.42 18.20 -18.30
CA SER A 99 29.59 19.45 -17.52
C SER A 99 28.23 19.71 -16.83
N GLU A 100 28.09 19.99 -15.55
CA GLU A 100 28.67 21.11 -14.81
C GLU A 100 28.59 20.84 -13.31
N THR A 101 29.67 21.15 -12.60
CA THR A 101 29.75 21.26 -11.14
C THR A 101 29.11 22.57 -10.70
N GLY A 102 27.86 22.54 -10.24
CA GLY A 102 27.18 23.67 -9.61
C GLY A 102 27.61 23.82 -8.15
N GLY A 103 28.29 24.91 -7.85
CA GLY A 103 28.66 25.30 -6.49
C GLY A 103 27.43 25.63 -5.66
N TRP A 104 27.34 24.99 -4.49
CA TRP A 104 26.37 25.33 -3.46
C TRP A 104 26.95 26.48 -2.64
N SER A 105 26.40 27.68 -2.82
CA SER A 105 26.64 28.80 -1.93
C SER A 105 25.85 28.58 -0.64
N GLU A 106 26.56 28.52 0.49
CA GLU A 106 26.00 28.65 1.83
C GLU A 106 25.21 29.95 1.94
N PRO A 107 23.91 29.92 2.29
CA PRO A 107 23.19 31.13 2.66
C PRO A 107 23.58 31.55 4.08
N ASP A 108 24.04 32.80 4.18
CA ASP A 108 24.38 33.49 5.42
C ASP A 108 23.22 33.45 6.42
N ALA A 109 23.58 33.09 7.65
CA ALA A 109 22.76 33.19 8.83
C ALA A 109 22.59 34.67 9.20
N GLU A 110 21.41 35.24 8.96
CA GLU A 110 21.03 36.47 9.63
C GLU A 110 19.51 36.63 9.76
N SER A 111 19.13 37.18 10.92
CA SER A 111 17.83 37.77 11.25
C SER A 111 16.78 36.86 11.86
N THR A 112 16.91 36.65 13.17
CA THR A 112 15.80 36.37 14.09
C THR A 112 14.93 37.63 14.20
N ASP A 113 14.08 37.87 13.19
CA ASP A 113 13.10 38.95 13.24
C ASP A 113 11.84 38.45 13.95
N GLU A 114 11.48 39.13 15.03
CA GLU A 114 10.32 38.85 15.86
C GLU A 114 9.04 38.98 15.03
N MET A 115 8.46 37.83 14.66
CA MET A 115 7.15 37.82 13.98
C MET A 115 6.06 38.21 14.99
N PRO A 116 5.30 39.30 14.75
CA PRO A 116 4.17 39.67 15.58
C PRO A 116 3.10 38.60 15.46
N ILE A 117 2.63 38.10 16.60
CA ILE A 117 1.47 37.21 16.74
C ILE A 117 0.26 37.94 16.11
N GLN A 118 -0.02 37.64 14.84
CA GLN A 118 -1.22 38.11 14.18
C GLN A 118 -2.39 37.23 14.63
N VAL A 119 -3.27 37.90 15.35
CA VAL A 119 -4.59 37.46 15.79
C VAL A 119 -5.32 36.67 14.71
N LEU A 120 -5.55 35.37 15.01
CA LEU A 120 -6.62 34.49 14.54
C LEU A 120 -7.49 35.07 13.41
N GLY A 121 -7.02 34.87 12.18
CA GLY A 121 -7.84 34.98 10.98
C GLY A 121 -9.04 34.05 11.10
N ARG A 122 -10.19 34.56 10.64
CA ARG A 122 -11.47 33.85 10.57
C ARG A 122 -11.26 32.40 10.12
N ILE A 123 -11.74 31.47 10.92
CA ILE A 123 -12.06 30.12 10.47
C ILE A 123 -13.09 30.31 9.37
N ASP A 124 -12.67 30.24 8.11
CA ASP A 124 -13.60 30.08 7.00
C ASP A 124 -14.42 28.82 7.31
N PRO A 125 -15.76 28.90 7.26
CA PRO A 125 -16.58 27.73 7.54
C PRO A 125 -16.15 26.63 6.59
N GLU A 126 -15.78 25.47 7.16
CA GLU A 126 -15.49 24.24 6.42
C GLU A 126 -16.48 24.14 5.25
N PRO A 127 -16.01 23.78 4.03
CA PRO A 127 -16.88 23.68 2.87
C PRO A 127 -18.09 22.85 3.28
N ALA A 128 -19.25 23.50 3.31
CA ALA A 128 -20.52 22.86 3.60
C ALA A 128 -20.76 21.87 2.46
N TRP A 129 -20.33 20.63 2.66
CA TRP A 129 -20.79 19.53 1.87
C TRP A 129 -22.29 19.47 2.14
N ASP A 130 -23.07 19.84 1.12
CA ASP A 130 -24.51 19.73 1.16
C ASP A 130 -24.89 18.37 1.76
N ASP A 131 -25.55 18.40 2.92
CA ASP A 131 -26.36 17.31 3.45
C ASP A 131 -27.53 17.08 2.46
N GLU A 132 -27.21 16.68 1.24
CA GLU A 132 -28.17 16.19 0.27
C GLU A 132 -28.74 14.91 0.89
N ILE A 133 -29.93 15.08 1.48
CA ILE A 133 -30.70 14.09 2.23
C ILE A 133 -30.73 12.78 1.44
N VAL A 134 -29.78 11.90 1.74
CA VAL A 134 -29.70 10.56 1.15
C VAL A 134 -30.91 9.79 1.66
N ALA A 135 -31.70 9.28 0.73
CA ALA A 135 -32.88 8.47 0.99
C ALA A 135 -32.64 7.46 2.12
N VAL A 136 -33.61 7.36 3.03
CA VAL A 136 -33.58 6.42 4.17
C VAL A 136 -33.23 5.03 3.63
N PRO A 137 -32.07 4.45 4.01
CA PRO A 137 -31.56 3.26 3.37
C PRO A 137 -32.50 2.08 3.64
N GLU A 138 -32.87 1.41 2.56
CA GLU A 138 -33.37 0.04 2.56
C GLU A 138 -32.49 -0.78 3.51
N ALA A 139 -33.12 -1.50 4.47
CA ALA A 139 -32.50 -2.09 5.65
C ALA A 139 -31.00 -2.38 5.47
N ALA A 140 -30.15 -1.59 6.16
CA ALA A 140 -28.70 -1.57 5.97
C ALA A 140 -28.14 -3.00 5.90
N LYS A 141 -27.75 -3.40 4.69
CA LYS A 141 -27.17 -4.71 4.44
C LYS A 141 -25.87 -4.80 5.23
N ARG A 142 -25.71 -5.83 6.06
CA ARG A 142 -24.44 -6.08 6.73
C ARG A 142 -23.40 -6.43 5.65
N PRO A 143 -22.35 -5.60 5.44
CA PRO A 143 -21.33 -5.93 4.46
C PRO A 143 -20.54 -7.15 4.94
N MET A 144 -19.98 -7.90 3.99
CA MET A 144 -19.03 -8.96 4.32
C MET A 144 -17.71 -8.33 4.77
N ILE A 145 -17.23 -8.66 5.97
CA ILE A 145 -15.98 -8.11 6.52
C ILE A 145 -14.85 -9.14 6.34
N GLU A 146 -13.85 -8.75 5.56
CA GLU A 146 -12.66 -9.52 5.27
C GLU A 146 -11.43 -8.82 5.85
N VAL A 147 -10.62 -9.53 6.64
CA VAL A 147 -9.35 -9.02 7.16
C VAL A 147 -8.21 -9.50 6.28
N VAL A 148 -7.33 -8.58 5.88
CA VAL A 148 -6.14 -8.89 5.09
C VAL A 148 -4.88 -8.75 5.95
N LEU A 149 -4.16 -9.87 6.07
CA LEU A 149 -2.87 -9.96 6.75
C LEU A 149 -1.74 -10.05 5.73
N LEU A 150 -0.61 -9.41 6.03
CA LEU A 150 0.55 -9.36 5.13
C LEU A 150 1.64 -10.30 5.65
N GLY A 151 1.84 -11.42 4.96
CA GLY A 151 2.94 -12.35 5.23
C GLY A 151 4.12 -12.02 4.34
N HIS A 152 5.24 -11.59 4.92
CA HIS A 152 6.53 -11.36 4.23
C HIS A 152 6.42 -10.99 2.74
N LEU A 153 5.76 -9.86 2.47
CA LEU A 153 5.71 -9.29 1.13
C LEU A 153 6.94 -8.41 0.90
N PRO A 154 7.40 -8.26 -0.35
CA PRO A 154 8.50 -7.34 -0.67
C PRO A 154 8.16 -5.89 -0.28
N VAL A 155 9.18 -5.02 -0.32
CA VAL A 155 9.05 -3.58 -0.02
C VAL A 155 7.82 -3.01 -0.74
N ARG A 156 6.94 -2.32 0.01
CA ARG A 156 5.60 -1.82 -0.39
C ARG A 156 4.45 -2.83 -0.30
N ALA A 157 4.46 -3.71 0.70
CA ALA A 157 3.38 -4.64 1.03
C ALA A 157 1.96 -4.02 1.02
N THR A 158 1.81 -2.77 1.45
CA THR A 158 0.55 -2.03 1.47
C THR A 158 -0.05 -1.75 0.09
N LEU A 159 0.75 -1.66 -0.97
CA LEU A 159 0.25 -1.47 -2.34
C LEU A 159 -0.48 -2.72 -2.86
N TRP A 160 -0.02 -3.90 -2.44
CA TRP A 160 -0.63 -5.17 -2.83
C TRP A 160 -2.05 -5.31 -2.28
N VAL A 161 -2.35 -4.72 -1.12
CA VAL A 161 -3.70 -4.72 -0.54
C VAL A 161 -4.68 -3.96 -1.44
N ARG A 162 -4.27 -2.79 -1.95
CA ARG A 162 -5.09 -2.02 -2.89
C ARG A 162 -5.30 -2.78 -4.19
N GLN A 163 -4.25 -3.38 -4.75
CA GLN A 163 -4.36 -4.20 -5.96
C GLN A 163 -5.29 -5.40 -5.75
N TYR A 164 -5.19 -6.07 -4.60
CA TYR A 164 -6.06 -7.16 -4.22
C TYR A 164 -7.52 -6.70 -4.14
N ALA A 165 -7.80 -5.60 -3.43
CA ALA A 165 -9.15 -5.05 -3.32
C ALA A 165 -9.75 -4.65 -4.68
N CYS A 166 -8.93 -4.07 -5.59
CA CYS A 166 -9.35 -3.82 -6.97
C CYS A 166 -9.68 -5.10 -7.74
N SER A 167 -8.90 -6.17 -7.57
CA SER A 167 -9.19 -7.45 -8.22
C SER A 167 -10.49 -8.05 -7.70
N VAL A 168 -10.70 -8.02 -6.39
CA VAL A 168 -11.95 -8.50 -5.76
C VAL A 168 -13.15 -7.72 -6.28
N ALA A 169 -13.11 -6.40 -6.30
CA ALA A 169 -14.18 -5.56 -6.83
C ALA A 169 -14.50 -5.91 -8.29
N ARG A 170 -13.47 -6.06 -9.13
CA ARG A 170 -13.63 -6.39 -10.55
C ARG A 170 -14.18 -7.81 -10.78
N GLU A 171 -13.72 -8.79 -10.01
CA GLU A 171 -14.13 -10.20 -10.17
C GLU A 171 -15.55 -10.45 -9.66
N THR A 172 -15.96 -9.73 -8.62
CA THR A 172 -17.29 -9.89 -8.00
C THR A 172 -18.33 -8.94 -8.58
N GLY A 173 -17.89 -7.80 -9.13
CA GLY A 173 -18.78 -6.68 -9.49
C GLY A 173 -19.38 -5.96 -8.27
N GLU A 174 -18.81 -6.17 -7.08
CA GLU A 174 -19.25 -5.55 -5.83
C GLU A 174 -18.48 -4.26 -5.54
N THR A 175 -19.14 -3.31 -4.85
CA THR A 175 -18.42 -2.16 -4.29
C THR A 175 -17.63 -2.62 -3.06
N VAL A 176 -16.31 -2.40 -3.07
CA VAL A 176 -15.38 -2.77 -2.01
C VAL A 176 -14.90 -1.52 -1.29
N ALA A 177 -15.04 -1.49 0.03
CA ALA A 177 -14.39 -0.49 0.88
C ALA A 177 -13.10 -1.08 1.46
N LEU A 178 -11.95 -0.50 1.12
CA LEU A 178 -10.67 -0.83 1.72
C LEU A 178 -10.40 0.13 2.88
N ILE A 179 -10.43 -0.38 4.11
CA ILE A 179 -10.07 0.37 5.31
C ILE A 179 -8.61 0.07 5.65
N ARG A 180 -7.78 1.12 5.71
CA ARG A 180 -6.38 1.05 6.12
C ARG A 180 -6.23 1.81 7.44
N ALA A 181 -5.87 1.11 8.50
CA ALA A 181 -5.53 1.72 9.78
C ALA A 181 -4.06 1.47 10.10
N ALA A 182 -3.32 2.53 10.40
CA ALA A 182 -1.91 2.46 10.77
C ALA A 182 -1.53 3.65 11.65
N SER A 183 -0.80 3.41 12.74
CA SER A 183 -0.21 4.46 13.58
C SER A 183 -1.20 5.55 14.01
N GLY A 184 -2.44 5.16 14.34
CA GLY A 184 -3.50 6.10 14.76
C GLY A 184 -4.22 6.83 13.62
N SER A 185 -3.75 6.69 12.37
CA SER A 185 -4.48 7.15 11.18
C SER A 185 -5.41 6.05 10.64
N THR A 186 -6.59 6.43 10.14
CA THR A 186 -7.47 5.51 9.42
C THR A 186 -7.92 6.17 8.11
N ALA A 187 -7.79 5.45 7.00
CA ALA A 187 -8.26 5.87 5.69
C ALA A 187 -9.22 4.83 5.11
N VAL A 188 -10.20 5.29 4.33
CA VAL A 188 -11.17 4.44 3.62
C VAL A 188 -11.07 4.74 2.13
N ASP A 189 -10.73 3.73 1.34
CA ASP A 189 -10.73 3.78 -0.12
C ASP A 189 -11.97 3.06 -0.63
N LEU A 190 -12.83 3.76 -1.38
CA LEU A 190 -13.99 3.15 -2.04
C LEU A 190 -13.61 2.72 -3.46
N ILE A 191 -13.78 1.43 -3.77
CA ILE A 191 -13.38 0.80 -5.03
C ILE A 191 -14.62 0.14 -5.64
N ASP A 192 -15.06 0.62 -6.80
CA ASP A 192 -16.22 0.08 -7.54
C ASP A 192 -15.82 -0.69 -8.82
N GLY A 193 -14.51 -0.78 -9.11
CA GLY A 193 -13.97 -1.47 -10.28
C GLY A 193 -13.97 -0.64 -11.58
N GLU A 194 -14.67 0.49 -11.62
CA GLU A 194 -14.78 1.36 -12.79
C GLU A 194 -14.05 2.69 -12.62
N HIS A 195 -14.10 3.27 -11.41
CA HIS A 195 -13.56 4.59 -11.13
C HIS A 195 -12.25 4.52 -10.33
N ALA A 196 -11.46 5.60 -10.44
CA ALA A 196 -10.34 5.81 -9.55
C ALA A 196 -10.84 5.80 -8.10
N PRO A 197 -10.17 5.07 -7.19
CA PRO A 197 -10.64 4.92 -5.83
C PRO A 197 -10.64 6.26 -5.11
N LYS A 198 -11.70 6.51 -4.34
CA LYS A 198 -11.85 7.73 -3.55
C LYS A 198 -11.41 7.45 -2.13
N THR A 199 -10.32 8.09 -1.71
CA THR A 199 -9.81 8.01 -0.34
C THR A 199 -10.49 9.05 0.53
N LYS A 200 -10.95 8.65 1.72
CA LYS A 200 -11.50 9.53 2.75
C LYS A 200 -10.85 9.21 4.10
N PRO A 201 -10.37 10.22 4.86
CA PRO A 201 -9.88 10.00 6.21
C PRO A 201 -11.03 9.63 7.16
N ALA A 202 -10.69 8.87 8.20
CA ALA A 202 -11.59 8.48 9.26
C ALA A 202 -10.88 8.56 10.63
N VAL A 203 -11.64 8.96 11.65
CA VAL A 203 -11.14 9.13 13.02
C VAL A 203 -10.77 7.80 13.69
N SER A 204 -11.45 6.71 13.35
CA SER A 204 -11.19 5.39 13.95
C SER A 204 -11.65 4.26 13.04
N ILE A 205 -11.16 3.04 13.30
CA ILE A 205 -11.60 1.81 12.62
C ILE A 205 -13.12 1.61 12.75
N ARG A 206 -13.69 1.88 13.93
CA ARG A 206 -15.15 1.75 14.14
C ARG A 206 -15.93 2.72 13.27
N HIS A 207 -15.53 3.98 13.24
CA HIS A 207 -16.16 5.01 12.41
C HIS A 207 -15.99 4.70 10.90
N ALA A 208 -14.84 4.16 10.50
CA ALA A 208 -14.60 3.70 9.14
C ALA A 208 -15.51 2.53 8.75
N LEU A 209 -15.69 1.54 9.64
CA LEU A 209 -16.59 0.40 9.42
C LEU A 209 -18.05 0.85 9.31
N GLU A 210 -18.50 1.75 10.18
CA GLU A 210 -19.86 2.32 10.13
C GLU A 210 -20.10 3.04 8.79
N LYS A 211 -19.15 3.87 8.33
CA LYS A 211 -19.21 4.50 7.01
C LYS A 211 -19.21 3.48 5.86
N ALA A 212 -18.34 2.49 5.93
CA ALA A 212 -18.20 1.48 4.89
C ALA A 212 -19.46 0.60 4.77
N ALA A 213 -20.13 0.28 5.88
CA ALA A 213 -21.37 -0.49 5.90
C ALA A 213 -22.53 0.18 5.17
N HIS A 214 -22.47 1.50 4.95
CA HIS A 214 -23.46 2.22 4.17
C HIS A 214 -23.10 2.37 2.68
N LEU A 215 -21.85 2.13 2.30
CA LEU A 215 -21.32 2.47 0.98
C LEU A 215 -20.87 1.27 0.15
N ALA A 216 -20.58 0.14 0.80
CA ALA A 216 -19.96 -1.02 0.16
C ALA A 216 -20.68 -2.31 0.52
N ASP A 217 -20.66 -3.27 -0.41
CA ASP A 217 -21.15 -4.64 -0.19
C ASP A 217 -20.14 -5.48 0.60
N ARG A 218 -18.86 -5.15 0.45
CA ARG A 218 -17.72 -5.84 1.06
C ARG A 218 -16.74 -4.83 1.66
N VAL A 219 -16.22 -5.15 2.84
CA VAL A 219 -15.18 -4.39 3.51
C VAL A 219 -13.92 -5.22 3.62
N ILE A 220 -12.82 -4.72 3.06
CA ILE A 220 -11.48 -5.26 3.29
C ILE A 220 -10.80 -4.38 4.33
N LEU A 221 -10.39 -4.97 5.45
CA LEU A 221 -9.74 -4.27 6.56
C LEU A 221 -8.27 -4.67 6.65
N ARG A 222 -7.39 -3.67 6.62
CA ARG A 222 -5.97 -3.80 6.92
C ARG A 222 -5.61 -2.93 8.12
N VAL A 223 -4.99 -3.54 9.11
CA VAL A 223 -4.42 -2.87 10.29
C VAL A 223 -2.90 -3.01 10.30
N ASP A 224 -2.20 -2.26 11.14
CA ASP A 224 -0.78 -2.45 11.42
C ASP A 224 -0.54 -3.73 12.25
N GLU A 225 0.68 -4.27 12.19
CA GLU A 225 1.06 -5.54 12.86
C GLU A 225 0.75 -5.52 14.36
N SER A 226 0.92 -4.37 15.02
CA SER A 226 0.61 -4.19 16.45
C SER A 226 -0.87 -4.35 16.79
N ALA A 227 -1.78 -4.09 15.85
CA ALA A 227 -3.22 -4.16 16.07
C ALA A 227 -3.86 -5.44 15.49
N GLU A 228 -3.08 -6.32 14.84
CA GLU A 228 -3.58 -7.57 14.28
C GLU A 228 -4.18 -8.52 15.32
N PRO A 229 -3.58 -8.76 16.50
CA PRO A 229 -4.14 -9.68 17.50
C PRO A 229 -5.52 -9.26 17.98
N ASP A 230 -5.67 -7.99 18.36
CA ASP A 230 -6.94 -7.41 18.82
C ASP A 230 -8.03 -7.50 17.74
N LEU A 231 -7.63 -7.39 16.47
CA LEU A 231 -8.55 -7.50 15.36
C LEU A 231 -9.04 -8.93 15.18
N LEU A 232 -8.16 -9.93 15.26
CA LEU A 232 -8.48 -11.35 15.06
C LEU A 232 -9.44 -11.91 16.13
N GLU A 233 -9.49 -11.31 17.32
CA GLU A 233 -10.43 -11.69 18.38
C GLU A 233 -11.88 -11.24 18.11
N ARG A 234 -12.11 -10.42 17.08
CA ARG A 234 -13.43 -9.84 16.79
C ARG A 234 -14.35 -10.82 16.06
N SER A 235 -15.54 -11.01 16.62
CA SER A 235 -16.60 -11.87 16.07
C SER A 235 -17.23 -11.35 14.77
N GLU A 236 -16.97 -10.09 14.42
CA GLU A 236 -17.55 -9.44 13.25
C GLU A 236 -16.87 -9.83 11.93
N ILE A 237 -15.70 -10.47 11.99
CA ILE A 237 -14.91 -10.88 10.83
C ILE A 237 -15.51 -12.13 10.21
N ASP A 238 -15.87 -12.03 8.92
CA ASP A 238 -16.45 -13.13 8.16
C ASP A 238 -15.37 -13.95 7.43
N GLN A 239 -14.28 -13.30 7.01
CA GLN A 239 -13.20 -13.93 6.24
C GLN A 239 -11.83 -13.38 6.64
N LEU A 240 -10.81 -14.25 6.61
CA LEU A 240 -9.42 -13.90 6.76
C LEU A 240 -8.64 -14.28 5.50
N THR A 241 -7.87 -13.34 4.97
CA THR A 241 -7.02 -13.54 3.78
C THR A 241 -5.58 -13.16 4.11
N ILE A 242 -4.64 -14.04 3.79
CA ILE A 242 -3.21 -13.80 3.97
C ILE A 242 -2.60 -13.54 2.60
N LEU A 243 -2.09 -12.33 2.38
CA LEU A 243 -1.31 -12.00 1.18
C LEU A 243 0.16 -12.26 1.49
N THR A 244 0.77 -13.16 0.72
CA THR A 244 2.14 -13.61 0.96
C THR A 244 2.95 -13.67 -0.33
N GLY A 245 4.27 -13.53 -0.18
CA GLY A 245 5.22 -13.78 -1.26
C GLY A 245 5.24 -15.25 -1.70
N ALA A 246 5.99 -15.54 -2.76
CA ALA A 246 6.15 -16.90 -3.28
C ALA A 246 7.45 -17.58 -2.81
N ASP A 247 8.28 -16.88 -2.03
CA ASP A 247 9.53 -17.42 -1.49
C ASP A 247 9.32 -18.22 -0.20
N GLU A 248 10.34 -19.00 0.18
CA GLU A 248 10.30 -19.86 1.36
C GLU A 248 10.13 -19.07 2.66
N THR A 249 10.73 -17.89 2.75
CA THR A 249 10.61 -17.02 3.92
C THR A 249 9.17 -16.57 4.10
N ALA A 250 8.46 -16.29 3.01
CA ALA A 250 7.05 -15.95 3.01
C ALA A 250 6.16 -17.09 3.46
N VAL A 251 6.46 -18.33 3.05
CA VAL A 251 5.76 -19.52 3.55
C VAL A 251 5.96 -19.69 5.06
N VAL A 252 7.19 -19.56 5.56
CA VAL A 252 7.50 -19.68 6.99
C VAL A 252 6.81 -18.57 7.80
N ALA A 253 6.82 -17.33 7.30
CA ALA A 253 6.14 -16.21 7.93
C ALA A 253 4.63 -16.43 8.01
N SER A 254 3.99 -16.86 6.92
CA SER A 254 2.56 -17.20 6.91
C SER A 254 2.22 -18.32 7.89
N TYR A 255 3.06 -19.36 7.98
CA TYR A 255 2.86 -20.44 8.94
C TYR A 255 2.95 -19.95 10.40
N ARG A 256 3.91 -19.08 10.71
CA ARG A 256 4.02 -18.48 12.05
C ARG A 256 2.77 -17.68 12.38
N LEU A 257 2.30 -16.87 11.44
CA LEU A 257 1.08 -16.07 11.61
C LEU A 257 -0.12 -16.94 11.96
N ILE A 258 -0.34 -18.04 11.22
CA ILE A 258 -1.47 -18.98 11.44
C ILE A 258 -1.38 -19.71 12.78
N LYS A 259 -0.16 -19.93 13.30
CA LYS A 259 0.06 -20.69 14.53
C LYS A 259 -0.20 -19.87 15.80
N THR A 260 -0.22 -18.54 15.70
CA THR A 260 -0.41 -17.61 16.81
C THR A 260 -1.86 -17.64 17.29
#